data_AF-A0A4Y8CMI6-F1
#
_entry.id   AF-A0A4Y8CMI6-F1
#
_cell.length_a   1.000
_cell.length_b   1.000
_cell.length_c   1.000
_cell.angle_alpha   90.00
_cell.angle_beta   90.00
_cell.angle_gamma   90.00
#
_symmetry.space_group_name_H-M   'P 1'
#
loop_
_entity.id
_entity.type
_entity.pdbx_description
1 polymer ?
#
loop_
_entity_poly.entity_id
_entity_poly.type
_entity_poly.pdbx_seq_one_letter_code
_entity_poly.pdbx_strand_id
1 'polypeptide(L)'
;MRFLHAFTAVACAAQAAALSINIGGEKLVVERDAGLQDIVTYDEHSLKVYGERIFVFSGEFHPYRLPVPDLWLDIFQKVKSLGLNTISFYVDWALLEGNPGHYTADGVFAFEPFFDAAK
;
A
#
# COMPACT_ATOMS: atom_id res chain seq x y z
N MET A 1 -38.19 33.14 -41.65
CA MET A 1 -37.09 33.53 -40.73
C MET A 1 -37.35 33.16 -39.27
N ARG A 2 -38.57 33.30 -38.71
CA ARG A 2 -38.87 32.95 -37.29
C ARG A 2 -38.72 31.46 -36.93
N PHE A 3 -39.02 30.54 -37.86
CA PHE A 3 -38.87 29.09 -37.63
C PHE A 3 -37.41 28.62 -37.60
N LEU A 4 -36.53 29.30 -38.35
CA LEU A 4 -35.10 28.96 -38.35
C LEU A 4 -34.46 29.30 -37.00
N HIS A 5 -34.80 30.45 -36.42
CA HIS A 5 -34.30 30.85 -35.10
C HIS A 5 -34.81 29.97 -33.95
N ALA A 6 -36.07 29.52 -34.03
CA ALA A 6 -36.61 28.56 -33.07
C ALA A 6 -35.87 27.21 -33.14
N PHE A 7 -35.54 26.75 -34.36
CA PHE A 7 -34.78 25.52 -34.55
C PHE A 7 -33.34 25.64 -34.05
N THR A 8 -32.68 26.78 -34.30
CA THR A 8 -31.33 27.05 -33.78
C THR A 8 -31.31 27.12 -32.25
N ALA A 9 -32.31 27.74 -31.63
CA ALA A 9 -32.40 27.82 -30.17
C ALA A 9 -32.59 26.44 -29.52
N VAL A 10 -33.42 25.58 -30.11
CA VAL A 10 -33.63 24.20 -29.65
C VAL A 10 -32.36 23.36 -29.85
N ALA A 11 -31.67 23.52 -30.98
CA ALA A 11 -30.42 22.82 -31.24
C ALA A 11 -29.31 23.22 -30.23
N CYS A 12 -29.14 24.52 -29.95
CA CYS A 12 -28.19 24.99 -28.95
C CYS A 12 -28.53 24.49 -27.54
N ALA A 13 -29.82 24.46 -27.16
CA ALA A 13 -30.24 23.95 -25.87
C ALA A 13 -29.98 22.44 -25.72
N ALA A 14 -30.25 21.66 -26.77
CA ALA A 14 -29.95 20.22 -26.79
C ALA A 14 -28.44 19.94 -26.69
N GLN A 15 -27.62 20.75 -27.35
CA GLN A 15 -26.17 20.61 -27.33
C GLN A 15 -25.56 21.02 -25.98
N ALA A 16 -26.09 22.08 -25.35
CA ALA A 16 -25.70 22.48 -23.99
C ALA A 16 -26.07 21.43 -22.94
N ALA A 17 -27.23 20.78 -23.07
CA ALA A 17 -27.62 19.66 -22.22
C ALA A 17 -26.77 18.41 -22.45
N ALA A 18 -26.39 18.10 -23.70
CA ALA A 18 -25.50 16.99 -24.01
C ALA A 18 -24.07 17.20 -23.47
N LEU A 19 -23.57 18.44 -23.49
CA LEU A 19 -22.29 18.80 -22.87
C LEU A 19 -22.36 18.77 -21.34
N SER A 20 -23.49 19.15 -20.72
CA SER A 20 -23.63 19.11 -19.25
C SER A 20 -23.64 17.69 -18.68
N ILE A 21 -24.14 16.71 -19.45
CA ILE A 21 -24.05 15.28 -19.09
C ILE A 21 -22.59 14.79 -19.11
N ASN A 22 -21.73 15.39 -19.95
CA ASN A 22 -20.30 15.09 -20.04
C ASN A 22 -19.41 15.92 -19.09
N ILE A 23 -19.98 16.74 -18.18
CA ILE A 23 -19.22 17.41 -17.10
C ILE A 23 -18.83 16.42 -15.98
N GLY A 24 -19.26 15.16 -16.07
CA GLY A 24 -18.63 14.07 -15.32
C GLY A 24 -17.47 13.53 -16.14
N GLY A 25 -16.32 14.21 -16.12
CA GLY A 25 -15.12 13.82 -16.87
C GLY A 25 -14.85 12.31 -16.80
N GLU A 26 -14.32 11.73 -17.88
CA GLU A 26 -14.13 10.29 -18.02
C GLU A 26 -13.58 9.71 -16.71
N LYS A 27 -14.41 8.91 -16.02
CA LYS A 27 -13.94 8.13 -14.88
C LYS A 27 -12.89 7.20 -15.45
N LEU A 28 -11.63 7.48 -15.13
CA LEU A 28 -10.54 6.57 -15.38
C LEU A 28 -10.82 5.30 -14.59
N VAL A 29 -11.49 4.33 -15.21
CA VAL A 29 -11.68 3.00 -14.65
C VAL A 29 -10.36 2.30 -14.83
N VAL A 30 -9.48 2.46 -13.85
CA VAL A 30 -8.28 1.63 -13.74
C VAL A 30 -8.77 0.25 -13.35
N GLU A 31 -8.85 -0.65 -14.32
CA GLU A 31 -9.04 -2.07 -14.07
C GLU A 31 -7.81 -2.54 -13.28
N ARG A 32 -7.96 -2.66 -11.97
CA ARG A 32 -6.91 -3.19 -11.09
C ARG A 32 -7.04 -4.70 -11.11
N ASP A 33 -5.97 -5.36 -11.53
CA ASP A 33 -5.84 -6.81 -11.43
C ASP A 33 -6.20 -7.26 -10.01
N ALA A 34 -6.94 -8.36 -9.88
CA ALA A 34 -7.49 -8.85 -8.60
C ALA A 34 -6.41 -9.27 -7.59
N GLY A 35 -5.14 -9.12 -7.95
CA GLY A 35 -3.98 -9.51 -7.17
C GLY A 35 -3.76 -11.02 -7.19
N LEU A 36 -2.61 -11.45 -6.67
CA LEU A 36 -2.29 -12.87 -6.52
C LEU A 36 -3.02 -13.53 -5.32
N GLN A 37 -3.71 -12.74 -4.49
CA GLN A 37 -4.34 -13.14 -3.22
C GLN A 37 -5.34 -12.07 -2.74
N ASP A 38 -6.18 -12.40 -1.75
CA ASP A 38 -7.25 -11.54 -1.21
C ASP A 38 -7.04 -11.07 0.26
N ILE A 39 -5.93 -11.45 0.90
CA ILE A 39 -5.60 -11.09 2.29
C ILE A 39 -5.14 -9.62 2.38
N VAL A 40 -4.20 -9.20 1.54
CA VAL A 40 -3.69 -7.82 1.50
C VAL A 40 -4.01 -7.21 0.14
N THR A 41 -4.99 -6.32 0.11
CA THR A 41 -5.46 -5.65 -1.12
C THR A 41 -5.43 -4.13 -0.95
N TYR A 42 -5.77 -3.37 -1.99
CA TYR A 42 -5.78 -1.91 -1.93
C TYR A 42 -6.77 -1.31 -2.93
N ASP A 43 -7.24 -0.10 -2.67
CA ASP A 43 -7.96 0.72 -3.64
C ASP A 43 -7.44 2.16 -3.62
N GLU A 44 -8.18 3.14 -4.13
CA GLU A 44 -7.78 4.55 -4.17
C GLU A 44 -7.70 5.20 -2.77
N HIS A 45 -8.22 4.56 -1.72
CA HIS A 45 -8.31 5.14 -0.39
C HIS A 45 -7.30 4.59 0.59
N SER A 46 -7.08 3.27 0.61
CA SER A 46 -6.21 2.63 1.59
C SER A 46 -5.79 1.22 1.19
N LEU A 47 -4.80 0.69 1.90
CA LEU A 47 -4.62 -0.76 2.02
C LEU A 47 -5.77 -1.38 2.80
N LYS A 48 -6.04 -2.65 2.53
CA LYS A 48 -6.95 -3.52 3.26
C LYS A 48 -6.20 -4.77 3.68
N VAL A 49 -6.39 -5.19 4.93
CA VAL A 49 -5.84 -6.45 5.47
C VAL A 49 -7.01 -7.26 6.01
N TYR A 50 -7.18 -8.49 5.52
CA TYR A 50 -8.37 -9.32 5.75
C TYR A 50 -9.69 -8.60 5.43
N GLY A 51 -9.70 -7.79 4.36
CA GLY A 51 -10.87 -7.00 3.94
C GLY A 51 -11.12 -5.72 4.75
N GLU A 52 -10.44 -5.51 5.89
CA GLU A 52 -10.56 -4.31 6.70
C GLU A 52 -9.61 -3.21 6.22
N ARG A 53 -10.13 -2.00 6.04
CA ARG A 53 -9.30 -0.83 5.69
C ARG A 53 -8.40 -0.46 6.86
N ILE A 54 -7.11 -0.31 6.60
CA ILE A 54 -6.16 0.14 7.61
C ILE A 54 -5.36 1.36 7.12
N PHE A 55 -5.05 2.25 8.05
CA PHE A 55 -3.99 3.24 7.85
C PHE A 55 -2.67 2.60 8.28
N VAL A 56 -1.84 2.22 7.31
CA VAL A 56 -0.49 1.68 7.61
C VAL A 56 0.36 2.80 8.20
N PHE A 57 0.67 2.67 9.49
CA PHE A 57 1.54 3.58 10.20
C PHE A 57 2.74 2.79 10.70
N SER A 58 3.89 3.00 10.05
CA SER A 58 5.07 2.16 10.17
C SER A 58 6.25 2.87 10.85
N GLY A 59 7.12 2.08 11.49
CA GLY A 59 8.45 2.50 11.95
C GLY A 59 9.54 1.68 11.28
N GLU A 60 10.75 2.23 11.13
CA GLU A 60 11.90 1.54 10.53
C GLU A 60 12.77 0.91 11.62
N PHE A 61 13.09 -0.38 11.48
CA PHE A 61 14.00 -1.08 12.39
C PHE A 61 14.85 -2.11 11.64
N HIS A 62 16.16 -2.12 11.88
CA HIS A 62 17.09 -3.00 11.20
C HIS A 62 17.60 -4.06 12.19
N PRO A 63 17.15 -5.34 12.12
CA PRO A 63 17.49 -6.36 13.13
C PRO A 63 19.00 -6.61 13.22
N TYR A 64 19.71 -6.57 12.08
CA TYR A 64 21.16 -6.74 12.03
C TYR A 64 21.97 -5.63 12.74
N ARG A 65 21.33 -4.50 13.10
CA ARG A 65 21.96 -3.43 13.92
C ARG A 65 21.76 -3.64 15.42
N LEU A 66 20.92 -4.59 15.83
CA LEU A 66 20.73 -5.02 17.21
C LEU A 66 20.83 -6.56 17.25
N PRO A 67 22.04 -7.15 17.22
CA PRO A 67 22.24 -8.60 17.13
C PRO A 67 22.00 -9.31 18.49
N VAL A 68 20.86 -9.00 19.13
CA VAL A 68 20.39 -9.59 20.38
C VAL A 68 18.89 -9.91 20.21
N PRO A 69 18.56 -11.10 19.67
CA PRO A 69 17.18 -11.47 19.33
C PRO A 69 16.17 -11.30 20.47
N ASP A 70 16.58 -11.59 21.71
CA ASP A 70 15.74 -11.44 22.91
C ASP A 70 15.26 -10.00 23.17
N LEU A 71 15.93 -9.00 22.59
CA LEU A 71 15.55 -7.59 22.72
C LEU A 71 14.62 -7.11 21.60
N TRP A 72 14.38 -7.90 20.54
CA TRP A 72 13.53 -7.44 19.44
C TRP A 72 12.08 -7.26 19.86
N LEU A 73 11.55 -8.14 20.72
CA LEU A 73 10.19 -7.98 21.26
C LEU A 73 10.02 -6.68 22.05
N ASP A 74 11.05 -6.25 22.80
CA ASP A 74 11.04 -4.95 23.49
C ASP A 74 10.91 -3.77 22.49
N ILE A 75 11.57 -3.85 21.33
CA ILE A 75 11.42 -2.87 20.25
C ILE A 75 9.99 -2.88 19.70
N PHE A 76 9.43 -4.06 19.39
CA PHE A 76 8.06 -4.17 18.89
C PHE A 76 7.02 -3.63 19.88
N GLN A 77 7.19 -3.91 21.18
CA GLN A 77 6.32 -3.37 22.23
C GLN A 77 6.36 -1.84 22.28
N LYS A 78 7.55 -1.24 22.16
CA LYS A 78 7.71 0.23 22.10
C LYS A 78 7.06 0.82 20.86
N VAL A 79 7.28 0.23 19.68
CA VAL A 79 6.64 0.67 18.42
C VAL A 79 5.12 0.57 18.53
N LYS A 80 4.61 -0.56 19.02
CA LYS A 80 3.16 -0.76 19.21
C LYS A 80 2.56 0.23 20.19
N SER A 81 3.28 0.60 21.26
CA SER A 81 2.83 1.59 22.25
C SER A 81 2.65 3.00 21.67
N LEU A 82 3.33 3.32 20.56
CA LEU A 82 3.16 4.57 19.82
C LEU A 82 1.91 4.57 18.92
N GLY A 83 1.16 3.45 18.86
CA GLY A 83 0.01 3.30 17.96
C GLY A 83 0.37 2.87 16.54
N LEU A 84 1.65 2.58 16.26
CA LEU A 84 2.08 2.02 14.98
C LEU A 84 1.57 0.58 14.87
N ASN A 85 1.30 0.17 13.63
CA ASN A 85 0.77 -1.16 13.31
C ASN A 85 1.69 -1.96 12.39
N THR A 86 2.81 -1.37 11.97
CA THR A 86 3.73 -1.96 11.00
C THR A 86 5.17 -1.64 11.38
N ILE A 87 6.09 -2.55 11.08
CA ILE A 87 7.53 -2.27 11.04
C ILE A 87 8.01 -2.52 9.61
N SER A 88 8.84 -1.62 9.12
CA SER A 88 9.64 -1.79 7.91
C SER A 88 11.07 -2.14 8.34
N PHE A 89 11.71 -3.07 7.61
CA PHE A 89 13.06 -3.51 7.91
C PHE A 89 13.83 -3.81 6.63
N TYR A 90 15.13 -3.52 6.65
CA TYR A 90 16.07 -4.00 5.63
C TYR A 90 16.69 -5.34 6.01
N VAL A 91 17.17 -6.01 4.97
CA VAL A 91 18.11 -7.14 5.06
C VAL A 91 19.42 -6.71 4.44
N ASP A 92 20.52 -6.86 5.18
CA ASP A 92 21.85 -6.55 4.68
C ASP A 92 22.49 -7.81 4.07
N TRP A 93 22.41 -7.94 2.75
CA TRP A 93 22.96 -9.09 2.02
C TRP A 93 24.45 -9.33 2.30
N ALA A 94 25.23 -8.26 2.51
CA ALA A 94 26.67 -8.38 2.77
C ALA A 94 26.98 -9.18 4.05
N LEU A 95 26.05 -9.22 5.01
CA LEU A 95 26.18 -10.01 6.24
C LEU A 95 25.78 -11.47 6.06
N LEU A 96 24.97 -11.78 5.05
CA LEU A 96 24.42 -13.12 4.83
C LEU A 96 25.19 -13.93 3.80
N GLU A 97 25.91 -13.26 2.88
CA GLU A 97 26.69 -13.91 1.83
C GLU A 97 28.06 -13.23 1.66
N GLY A 98 28.79 -13.07 2.77
CA GLY A 98 30.16 -12.56 2.73
C GLY A 98 31.12 -13.46 1.93
N ASN A 99 30.76 -14.74 1.75
CA ASN A 99 31.42 -15.69 0.85
C ASN A 99 30.49 -16.04 -0.32
N PRO A 100 30.82 -15.66 -1.57
CA PRO A 100 29.94 -15.86 -2.72
C PRO A 100 29.51 -17.32 -2.90
N GLY A 101 28.21 -17.54 -3.07
CA GLY A 101 27.57 -18.86 -3.18
C GLY A 101 27.32 -19.55 -1.84
N HIS A 102 27.67 -18.93 -0.71
CA HIS A 102 27.44 -19.45 0.64
C HIS A 102 26.58 -18.50 1.47
N TYR A 103 25.27 -18.67 1.34
CA TYR A 103 24.28 -17.94 2.13
C TYR A 103 24.12 -18.56 3.53
N THR A 104 24.18 -17.72 4.56
CA THR A 104 23.94 -18.10 5.96
C THR A 104 23.07 -17.04 6.64
N ALA A 105 21.94 -17.45 7.19
CA ALA A 105 21.06 -16.61 8.03
C ALA A 105 20.76 -17.35 9.34
N ASP A 106 21.81 -17.60 10.12
CA ASP A 106 21.75 -18.35 11.37
C ASP A 106 22.12 -17.47 12.58
N GLY A 107 21.81 -17.96 13.78
CA GLY A 107 22.18 -17.30 15.03
C GLY A 107 21.59 -15.88 15.13
N VAL A 108 22.45 -14.87 15.31
CA VAL A 108 22.01 -13.46 15.42
C VAL A 108 21.51 -12.86 14.10
N PHE A 109 21.71 -13.55 12.98
CA PHE A 109 21.21 -13.15 11.66
C PHE A 109 19.99 -13.96 11.22
N ALA A 110 19.51 -14.89 12.04
CA ALA A 110 18.27 -15.62 11.78
C ALA A 110 17.07 -14.67 11.84
N PHE A 111 16.11 -14.87 10.95
CA PHE A 111 14.93 -14.02 10.85
C PHE A 111 13.75 -14.51 11.70
N GLU A 112 13.74 -15.79 12.04
CA GLU A 112 12.64 -16.44 12.77
C GLU A 112 12.33 -15.72 14.09
N PRO A 113 13.32 -15.38 14.96
CA PRO A 113 13.01 -14.66 16.19
C PRO A 113 12.45 -13.25 15.94
N PHE A 114 12.82 -12.61 14.82
CA PHE A 114 12.32 -11.30 14.44
C PHE A 114 10.85 -11.38 14.00
N PHE A 115 10.50 -12.39 13.19
CA PHE A 115 9.12 -12.63 12.77
C PHE A 115 8.23 -13.08 13.93
N ASP A 116 8.75 -13.93 14.82
CA ASP A 116 8.03 -14.36 16.02
C ASP A 116 7.74 -13.18 16.97
N ALA A 117 8.67 -12.23 17.09
CA ALA A 117 8.47 -11.03 17.88
C ALA A 117 7.45 -10.04 17.27
N ALA A 118 7.22 -10.10 15.96
CA ALA A 118 6.27 -9.24 15.24
C ALA A 118 4.81 -9.73 15.29
N LYS A 119 4.61 -11.01 15.62
CA LYS A 119 3.31 -11.70 15.59
C LYS A 119 2.37 -11.26 16.70
#